data_AF-A0A8J4TMP5-F1
#
_entry.id   AF-A0A8J4TMP5-F1
#
_cell.length_a   1.000
_cell.length_b   1.000
_cell.length_c   1.000
_cell.angle_alpha   90.00
_cell.angle_beta   90.00
_cell.angle_gamma   90.00
#
_symmetry.space_group_name_H-M   'P 1'
#
loop_
_entity.id
_entity.type
_entity.pdbx_description
1 polymer ?
#
loop_
_entity_poly.entity_id
_entity_poly.type
_entity_poly.pdbx_seq_one_letter_code
_entity_poly.pdbx_strand_id
1 'polypeptide(L)' 'MGRPIIADTLSKAGWSWGWVSAIDSGGQTIWIADAHRDDGQGFVARADEKLTAFFELEAAIRASNGHDRAAVPV' A
#
# COMPACT_ATOMS: atom_id res chain seq x y z
N MET A 1 14.41 -11.41 -9.84
CA MET A 1 13.50 -11.14 -8.70
C MET A 1 12.18 -10.66 -9.26
N GLY A 2 11.12 -11.47 -9.21
CA GLY A 2 9.81 -11.11 -9.77
C GLY A 2 9.09 -10.04 -8.94
N ARG A 3 8.42 -9.10 -9.60
CA ARG A 3 7.53 -8.14 -8.92
C ARG A 3 6.29 -8.91 -8.42
N PRO A 4 5.82 -8.68 -7.18
CA PRO A 4 4.57 -9.27 -6.69
C PRO A 4 3.40 -8.92 -7.61
N ILE A 5 2.42 -9.79 -7.86
CA ILE A 5 1.28 -9.47 -8.77
C ILE A 5 0.54 -8.17 -8.36
N ILE A 6 0.51 -7.86 -7.06
CA ILE A 6 -0.07 -6.64 -6.49
C ILE A 6 0.65 -5.37 -7.00
N ALA A 7 1.96 -5.45 -7.26
CA ALA A 7 2.78 -4.40 -7.85
C ALA A 7 2.20 -3.83 -9.14
N ASP A 8 1.82 -4.74 -10.03
CA ASP A 8 1.34 -4.42 -11.36
C ASP A 8 -0.04 -3.77 -11.29
N THR A 9 -0.87 -4.20 -10.34
CA THR A 9 -2.18 -3.59 -10.08
C THR A 9 -2.05 -2.16 -9.57
N LEU A 10 -1.14 -1.91 -8.61
CA LEU A 10 -0.87 -0.56 -8.08
C LEU A 10 -0.35 0.37 -9.18
N SER A 11 0.64 -0.10 -9.95
CA SER A 11 1.21 0.68 -11.05
C SER A 11 0.18 1.03 -12.12
N LYS A 12 -0.73 0.10 -12.46
CA LYS A 12 -1.84 0.35 -13.40
C LYS A 12 -2.86 1.35 -12.88
N ALA A 13 -3.07 1.39 -11.56
CA ALA A 13 -3.98 2.35 -10.92
C ALA A 13 -3.35 3.74 -10.72
N GLY A 14 -2.13 3.97 -11.22
CA GLY A 14 -1.44 5.26 -11.12
C GLY A 14 -0.70 5.45 -9.79
N TRP A 15 -0.48 4.39 -9.03
CA TRP A 15 0.30 4.45 -7.79
C TRP A 15 1.77 4.16 -8.06
N SER A 16 2.64 5.04 -7.57
CA SER A 16 4.04 4.73 -7.30
C SER A 16 4.12 4.01 -5.95
N TRP A 17 4.96 2.99 -5.81
CA TRP A 17 4.98 2.19 -4.59
C TRP A 17 6.35 1.58 -4.32
N GLY A 18 6.59 1.26 -3.05
CA GLY A 18 7.86 0.76 -2.54
C GLY A 18 7.67 -0.15 -1.33
N TRP A 19 8.76 -0.80 -0.92
CA TRP A 19 8.83 -1.47 0.37
C TRP A 19 10.25 -1.46 0.93
N VAL A 20 10.33 -1.44 2.25
CA VAL A 20 11.58 -1.53 3.00
C VAL A 20 11.40 -2.51 4.16
N SER A 21 12.50 -3.14 4.59
CA SER A 21 12.53 -3.87 5.85
C SER A 21 13.24 -3.05 6.91
N ALA A 22 12.75 -3.11 8.13
CA ALA A 22 13.38 -2.51 9.29
C ALA A 22 13.38 -3.50 10.45
N ILE A 23 14.19 -3.24 11.46
CA ILE A 23 14.20 -4.02 12.70
C ILE A 23 13.49 -3.19 13.76
N ASP A 24 12.50 -3.74 14.45
CA ASP A 24 11.83 -3.06 15.55
C ASP A 24 12.63 -3.11 16.85
N SER A 25 12.12 -2.47 17.91
CA SER A 25 12.79 -2.43 19.22
C SER A 25 12.93 -3.79 19.90
N GLY A 26 12.18 -4.80 19.45
CA GLY A 26 12.28 -6.19 19.92
C GLY A 26 13.24 -7.05 19.10
N GLY A 27 13.88 -6.49 18.06
CA GLY A 27 14.76 -7.23 17.17
C GLY A 27 14.00 -7.99 16.06
N GLN A 28 12.69 -7.77 15.89
CA GLN A 28 11.91 -8.42 14.86
C GLN A 28 11.97 -7.63 13.55
N THR A 29 12.17 -8.36 12.45
CA THR A 29 12.05 -7.77 11.11
C THR A 29 10.61 -7.40 10.85
N ILE A 30 10.40 -6.13 10.51
CA ILE A 30 9.13 -5.58 10.05
C ILE A 30 9.28 -5.19 8.58
N TRP A 31 8.18 -5.25 7.86
CA TRP A 31 8.06 -4.79 6.50
C TRP A 31 7.18 -3.57 6.46
N ILE A 32 7.66 -2.52 5.79
CA ILE A 32 6.93 -1.29 5.55
C ILE A 32 6.71 -1.21 4.05
N ALA A 33 5.45 -1.19 3.62
CA ALA A 33 5.05 -0.99 2.24
C ALA A 33 4.39 0.38 2.13
N ASP A 34 4.75 1.15 1.11
CA ASP A 34 4.18 2.47 0.85
C ASP A 34 3.68 2.59 -0.58
N ALA A 35 2.66 3.42 -0.76
CA ALA A 35 2.17 3.84 -2.07
C ALA A 35 1.88 5.34 -2.04
N HIS A 36 2.24 6.03 -3.12
CA HIS A 36 2.05 7.46 -3.30
C HIS A 36 1.50 7.76 -4.69
N ARG A 37 0.72 8.84 -4.80
CA ARG A 37 0.09 9.31 -6.04
C ARG A 37 0.24 10.82 -6.17
N ASP A 38 0.24 11.30 -7.42
CA ASP A 38 0.48 12.72 -7.76
C ASP A 38 -0.58 13.68 -7.21
N ASP A 39 -1.76 13.17 -6.84
CA ASP A 39 -2.84 13.93 -6.19
C ASP A 39 -2.59 14.20 -4.70
N GLY A 40 -1.40 13.83 -4.20
CA GLY A 40 -1.01 13.98 -2.81
C GLY A 40 -1.54 12.87 -1.90
N GLN A 41 -2.22 11.85 -2.45
CA GLN A 41 -2.63 10.68 -1.67
C GLN A 41 -1.45 9.74 -1.42
N GLY A 42 -1.39 9.19 -0.22
CA GLY A 42 -0.35 8.26 0.18
C GLY A 42 -0.83 7.31 1.27
N PHE A 43 -0.36 6.07 1.20
CA PHE A 43 -0.66 5.02 2.16
C PHE A 43 0.63 4.34 2.60
N VAL A 44 0.68 3.95 3.87
CA VAL A 44 1.77 3.18 4.45
C VAL A 44 1.17 2.05 5.27
N ALA A 45 1.68 0.84 5.08
CA ALA A 45 1.31 -0.33 5.85
C ALA A 45 2.56 -0.97 6.46
N ARG A 46 2.40 -1.51 7.67
CA ARG A 46 3.46 -2.22 8.39
C ARG A 46 2.97 -3.58 8.84
N ALA A 47 3.76 -4.61 8.62
CA ALA A 47 3.50 -5.94 9.15
C ALA A 47 4.80 -6.72 9.38
N ASP A 48 4.71 -7.79 10.15
CA ASP A 48 5.82 -8.70 10.47
C ASP A 48 6.22 -9.53 9.24
N GLU A 49 5.26 -9.75 8.34
CA GLU A 49 5.44 -10.42 7.06
C GLU A 49 5.30 -9.46 5.87
N LYS A 50 6.18 -9.60 4.88
CA LYS A 50 6.18 -8.75 3.68
C LYS A 50 4.85 -8.77 2.95
N LEU A 51 4.28 -9.96 2.75
CA LEU A 51 3.03 -10.13 2.02
C LEU A 51 1.85 -9.49 2.76
N THR A 52 1.83 -9.60 4.09
CA THR A 52 0.81 -8.97 4.93
C THR A 52 0.88 -7.45 4.80
N ALA A 53 2.08 -6.85 4.82
CA ALA A 53 2.23 -5.41 4.59
C ALA A 53 1.67 -4.98 3.21
N PHE A 54 1.81 -5.82 2.18
CA PHE A 54 1.20 -5.55 0.87
C PHE A 54 -0.32 -5.66 0.87
N PHE A 55 -0.90 -6.66 1.54
CA PHE A 55 -2.35 -6.80 1.62
C PHE A 55 -2.99 -5.65 2.40
N GLU A 56 -2.37 -5.22 3.50
CA GLU A 56 -2.81 -4.06 4.27
C GLU A 56 -2.74 -2.77 3.45
N LEU A 57 -1.66 -2.57 2.69
CA LEU A 57 -1.53 -1.41 1.78
C LEU A 57 -2.62 -1.41 0.71
N GLU A 58 -2.89 -2.57 0.10
CA GLU A 58 -3.93 -2.72 -0.92
C GLU A 58 -5.33 -2.46 -0.34
N ALA A 59 -5.61 -2.97 0.87
CA ALA A 59 -6.86 -2.74 1.58
C ALA A 59 -7.07 -1.24 1.88
N ALA A 60 -6.03 -0.54 2.33
CA ALA A 60 -6.08 0.90 2.60
C ALA A 60 -6.41 1.70 1.33
N ILE A 61 -5.77 1.39 0.20
CA ILE A 61 -6.04 2.03 -1.10
C ILE A 61 -7.47 1.74 -1.56
N ARG A 62 -7.97 0.51 -1.41
CA ARG A 62 -9.34 0.15 -1.77
C ARG A 62 -10.38 0.88 -0.92
N ALA A 63 -10.12 1.04 0.37
CA ALA A 63 -10.98 1.77 1.28
C ALA A 63 -11.07 3.26 0.89
N SER A 64 -9.94 3.88 0.55
CA SER A 64 -9.88 5.27 0.07
C SER A 64 -10.59 5.47 -1.27
N ASN A 65 -10.33 4.61 -2.26
CA ASN A 65 -11.04 4.66 -3.55
C ASN A 65 -12.56 4.46 -3.41
N GLY A 66 -13.03 3.82 -2.33
CA GLY A 66 -14.45 3.69 -2.02
C GLY A 66 -15.07 4.98 -1.47
N HIS A 67 -14.28 5.82 -0.79
CA HIS A 67 -14.72 7.10 -0.24
C HIS A 67 -14.91 8.16 -1.34
N ASP A 68 -14.06 8.16 -2.36
CA ASP A 68 -14.14 9.10 -3.50
C ASP A 68 -15.40 8.92 -4.38
N ARG A 69 -16.08 7.77 -4.29
CA ARG A 69 -17.27 7.45 -5.10
C ARG A 69 -18.59 7.85 -4.44
N ALA A 70 -18.58 8.43 -3.24
CA ALA A 70 -19.80 8.75 -2.48
C ALA A 70 -20.44 10.12 -2.78
N ALA A 71 -19.97 10.86 -3.81
CA ALA A 71 -20.57 12.13 -4.21
C ALA A 71 -21.09 12.10 -5.66
N VAL A 72 -22.31 11.61 -5.83
CA VAL A 72 -23.20 12.04 -6.92
C VAL A 72 -24.60 12.26 -6.33
N PRO A 73 -24.95 13.47 -5.88
CA PRO A 73 -26.36 13.81 -5.70
C PRO A 73 -26.98 14.05 -7.08
N VAL A 74 -28.07 13.32 -7.36
CA VAL A 74 -29.01 13.61 -8.44
C VAL A 74 -29.85 14.84 -8.10
#